data_AF-A0A9R0NU75-F1
#
_entry.id   AF-A0A9R0NU75-F1
#
_cell.length_a   1.000
_cell.length_b   1.000
_cell.length_c   1.000
_cell.angle_alpha   90.00
_cell.angle_beta   90.00
_cell.angle_gamma   90.00
#
_symmetry.space_group_name_H-M   'P 1'
#
loop_
_entity.id
_entity.type
_entity.pdbx_description
1 polymer ?
#
loop_
_entity_poly.entity_id
_entity_poly.type
_entity_poly.pdbx_seq_one_letter_code
_entity_poly.pdbx_strand_id
1 'polypeptide(L)'
;MQDYLEAAVRDVLTAPEARVDDQVGYAALLLAVSGALDEADRLVTQWLARTERPVTALATDPVRARAWAMLFEARGARPDWAEGLPPLDLDLEERRHAASLRRPVSDLEGVLPPGPVAEVVKQVAPARPDRERTALADGDLGLWVSLAGPHPDVATLAATRALAPALVAGADPLGLRDWAPECAGALVAALHERYPPDLGTWPELVAEITRLRGGASTPPPASEAAIRSAELRLGVELPADHREFLRTCDGLPADVVFPRLLGTADLRAEHGVVVLSDPAVLLLSAGHVVEVDPVLGTTVHPSFRAALGRHAALLAQAT
;
A
#
# COMPACT_ATOMS: atom_id res chain seq x y z
N MET A 1 -1.78 19.49 0.22
CA MET A 1 -1.78 18.04 -0.04
C MET A 1 -0.64 17.33 0.69
N GLN A 2 0.53 17.97 0.85
CA GLN A 2 1.60 17.49 1.72
C GLN A 2 1.12 17.16 3.14
N ASP A 3 0.40 18.09 3.78
CA ASP A 3 -0.13 17.88 5.14
C ASP A 3 -1.10 16.69 5.24
N TYR A 4 -1.85 16.40 4.16
CA TYR A 4 -2.69 15.21 4.09
C TYR A 4 -1.84 13.95 4.00
N LEU A 5 -0.81 13.94 3.14
CA LEU A 5 0.06 12.78 2.94
C LEU A 5 0.77 12.41 4.25
N GLU A 6 1.33 13.39 4.96
CA GLU A 6 1.98 13.18 6.25
C GLU A 6 1.02 12.61 7.29
N ALA A 7 -0.20 13.15 7.38
CA ALA A 7 -1.22 12.65 8.28
C ALA A 7 -1.65 11.21 7.91
N ALA A 8 -1.83 10.92 6.62
CA ALA A 8 -2.24 9.62 6.12
C ALA A 8 -1.16 8.56 6.37
N VAL A 9 0.10 8.86 6.11
CA VAL A 9 1.24 7.98 6.41
C VAL A 9 1.32 7.69 7.91
N ARG A 10 1.18 8.73 8.76
CA ARG A 10 1.17 8.56 10.21
C ARG A 10 0.01 7.66 10.67
N ASP A 11 -1.19 7.87 10.12
CA ASP A 11 -2.36 7.06 10.46
C ASP A 11 -2.15 5.60 10.04
N VAL A 12 -1.60 5.35 8.84
CA VAL A 12 -1.24 3.99 8.40
C VAL A 12 -0.20 3.35 9.33
N LEU A 13 0.85 4.07 9.73
CA LEU A 13 1.90 3.51 10.57
C LEU A 13 1.45 3.21 12.01
N THR A 14 0.57 4.04 12.59
CA THR A 14 0.37 4.08 14.05
C THR A 14 -1.06 3.92 14.52
N ALA A 15 -2.08 4.13 13.67
CA ALA A 15 -3.47 4.12 14.12
C ALA A 15 -4.01 2.70 14.36
N PRO A 16 -5.12 2.53 15.10
CA PRO A 16 -5.80 1.25 15.21
C PRO A 16 -6.22 0.67 13.85
N GLU A 17 -6.28 -0.65 13.76
CA GLU A 17 -6.62 -1.42 12.54
C GLU A 17 -7.82 -0.85 11.74
N ALA A 18 -8.94 -0.53 12.39
CA ALA A 18 -10.11 0.04 11.71
C ALA A 18 -9.84 1.41 11.08
N ARG A 19 -8.95 2.21 11.67
CA ARG A 19 -8.56 3.53 11.16
C ARG A 19 -7.63 3.40 9.96
N VAL A 20 -6.77 2.38 9.93
CA VAL A 20 -5.95 2.05 8.76
C VAL A 20 -6.83 1.70 7.57
N ASP A 21 -7.80 0.81 7.76
CA ASP A 21 -8.72 0.40 6.68
C ASP A 21 -9.49 1.59 6.12
N ASP A 22 -9.98 2.46 7.00
CA ASP A 22 -10.70 3.66 6.60
C ASP A 22 -9.80 4.61 5.80
N GLN A 23 -8.58 4.84 6.27
CA GLN A 23 -7.60 5.71 5.62
C GLN A 23 -7.16 5.16 4.25
N VAL A 24 -6.90 3.85 4.14
CA VAL A 24 -6.55 3.20 2.89
C VAL A 24 -7.73 3.21 1.92
N GLY A 25 -8.94 2.92 2.41
CA GLY A 25 -10.17 2.95 1.60
C GLY A 25 -10.48 4.34 1.05
N TYR A 26 -10.32 5.38 1.87
CA TYR A 26 -10.44 6.77 1.43
C TYR A 26 -9.36 7.13 0.43
N ALA A 27 -8.08 6.83 0.72
CA ALA A 27 -6.97 7.18 -0.17
C ALA A 27 -7.10 6.50 -1.54
N ALA A 28 -7.44 5.21 -1.58
CA ALA A 28 -7.67 4.50 -2.84
C ALA A 28 -8.78 5.15 -3.67
N LEU A 29 -9.87 5.59 -3.03
CA LEU A 29 -10.96 6.25 -3.73
C LEU A 29 -10.60 7.67 -4.19
N LEU A 30 -9.80 8.40 -3.40
CA LEU A 30 -9.23 9.70 -3.79
C LEU A 30 -8.37 9.56 -5.04
N LEU A 31 -7.47 8.56 -5.08
CA LEU A 31 -6.64 8.26 -6.25
C LEU A 31 -7.51 7.94 -7.48
N ALA A 32 -8.54 7.09 -7.32
CA ALA A 32 -9.46 6.75 -8.39
C ALA A 32 -10.21 7.97 -8.94
N VAL A 33 -10.70 8.86 -8.07
CA VAL A 33 -11.40 10.10 -8.45
C VAL A 33 -10.48 11.12 -9.12
N SER A 34 -9.18 11.08 -8.84
CA SER A 34 -8.17 11.90 -9.52
C SER A 34 -7.70 11.31 -10.87
N GLY A 35 -8.35 10.25 -11.34
CA GLY A 35 -8.03 9.59 -12.60
C GLY A 35 -6.80 8.69 -12.54
N ALA A 36 -6.37 8.29 -11.34
CA ALA A 36 -5.22 7.42 -11.09
C ALA A 36 -5.72 6.03 -10.61
N LEU A 37 -6.47 5.35 -11.47
CA LEU A 37 -7.09 4.06 -11.16
C LEU A 37 -6.07 2.94 -10.93
N ASP A 38 -4.95 2.96 -11.64
CA ASP A 38 -3.91 1.94 -11.50
C ASP A 38 -3.19 2.08 -10.15
N GLU A 39 -2.94 3.32 -9.71
CA GLU A 39 -2.41 3.62 -8.37
C GLU A 39 -3.38 3.22 -7.26
N ALA A 40 -4.69 3.43 -7.47
CA ALA A 40 -5.73 2.98 -6.55
C ALA A 40 -5.75 1.44 -6.44
N ASP A 41 -5.75 0.73 -7.57
CA ASP A 41 -5.72 -0.73 -7.62
C ASP A 41 -4.46 -1.29 -6.96
N ARG A 42 -3.30 -0.68 -7.21
CA ARG A 42 -2.02 -1.05 -6.59
C ARG A 42 -2.07 -0.90 -5.07
N LEU A 43 -2.59 0.22 -4.57
CA LEU A 43 -2.70 0.45 -3.12
C LEU A 43 -3.59 -0.60 -2.45
N VAL A 44 -4.77 -0.90 -3.02
CA VAL A 44 -5.69 -1.91 -2.46
C VAL A 44 -5.08 -3.31 -2.51
N THR A 45 -4.45 -3.66 -3.63
CA THR A 45 -3.78 -4.97 -3.80
C THR A 45 -2.67 -5.16 -2.76
N GLN A 46 -1.85 -4.13 -2.53
CA GLN A 46 -0.79 -4.18 -1.53
C GLN A 46 -1.36 -4.24 -0.11
N TRP A 47 -2.44 -3.51 0.19
CA TRP A 47 -3.11 -3.63 1.50
C TRP A 47 -3.66 -5.04 1.74
N LEU A 48 -4.31 -5.66 0.75
CA LEU A 48 -4.81 -7.03 0.85
C LEU A 48 -3.68 -8.03 1.09
N ALA A 49 -2.60 -7.92 0.32
CA ALA A 49 -1.45 -8.81 0.44
C ALA A 49 -0.74 -8.69 1.79
N ARG A 50 -0.78 -7.52 2.43
CA ARG A 50 -0.07 -7.24 3.70
C ARG A 50 -0.90 -7.53 4.93
N THR A 51 -2.21 -7.33 4.85
CA THR A 51 -3.10 -7.46 6.01
C THR A 51 -3.88 -8.77 6.00
N GLU A 52 -4.08 -9.39 4.83
CA GLU A 52 -4.96 -10.55 4.61
C GLU A 52 -6.41 -10.31 5.06
N ARG A 53 -6.78 -9.05 5.31
CA ARG A 53 -8.11 -8.66 5.79
C ARG A 53 -9.09 -8.63 4.61
N PRO A 54 -10.39 -8.86 4.85
CA PRO A 54 -11.36 -8.86 3.77
C PRO A 54 -11.50 -7.46 3.16
N VAL A 55 -11.53 -7.37 1.83
CA VAL A 55 -11.69 -6.11 1.08
C VAL A 55 -12.91 -5.28 1.52
N THR A 56 -13.96 -5.92 2.05
CA THR A 56 -15.13 -5.25 2.63
C THR A 56 -14.77 -4.28 3.76
N ALA A 57 -13.62 -4.44 4.41
CA ALA A 57 -13.13 -3.53 5.44
C ALA A 57 -12.79 -2.14 4.87
N LEU A 58 -12.36 -2.06 3.61
CA LEU A 58 -12.10 -0.79 2.93
C LEU A 58 -13.39 -0.05 2.53
N ALA A 59 -14.52 -0.75 2.48
CA ALA A 59 -15.82 -0.24 2.03
C ALA A 59 -16.95 -0.57 3.03
N THR A 60 -16.68 -0.35 4.32
CA THR A 60 -17.67 -0.56 5.40
C THR A 60 -18.84 0.42 5.33
N ASP A 61 -18.59 1.62 4.80
CA ASP A 61 -19.62 2.62 4.52
C ASP A 61 -20.39 2.30 3.22
N PRO A 62 -21.74 2.31 3.23
CA PRO A 62 -22.55 2.02 2.04
C PRO A 62 -22.30 2.95 0.85
N VAL A 63 -21.94 4.23 1.08
CA VAL A 63 -21.64 5.17 -0.01
C VAL A 63 -20.31 4.80 -0.66
N ARG A 64 -19.30 4.43 0.14
CA ARG A 64 -18.02 3.94 -0.38
C ARG A 64 -18.16 2.62 -1.14
N ALA A 65 -18.99 1.68 -0.67
CA ALA A 65 -19.29 0.46 -1.40
C ALA A 65 -19.98 0.76 -2.75
N ARG A 66 -20.93 1.69 -2.76
CA ARG A 66 -21.58 2.17 -3.99
C ARG A 66 -20.59 2.83 -4.94
N ALA A 67 -19.70 3.69 -4.44
CA ALA A 67 -18.68 4.37 -5.23
C ALA A 67 -17.83 3.38 -6.04
N TRP A 68 -17.29 2.35 -5.39
CA TRP A 68 -16.54 1.30 -6.09
C TRP A 68 -17.39 0.57 -7.12
N ALA A 69 -18.64 0.22 -6.78
CA ALA A 69 -19.53 -0.46 -7.71
C ALA A 69 -19.83 0.37 -8.98
N MET A 70 -20.04 1.69 -8.83
CA MET A 70 -20.25 2.61 -9.96
C MET A 70 -18.99 2.76 -10.81
N LEU A 71 -17.80 2.82 -10.19
CA LEU A 71 -16.53 2.89 -10.91
C LEU A 71 -16.26 1.60 -11.68
N PHE A 72 -16.53 0.41 -11.13
CA PHE A 72 -16.36 -0.86 -11.83
C PHE A 72 -17.31 -1.00 -13.03
N GLU A 73 -18.57 -0.62 -12.84
CA GLU A 73 -19.56 -0.59 -13.93
C GLU A 73 -19.08 0.33 -15.06
N ALA A 74 -18.64 1.54 -14.73
CA ALA A 74 -18.14 2.51 -15.70
C ALA A 74 -16.83 2.06 -16.40
N ARG A 75 -15.94 1.37 -15.66
CA ARG A 75 -14.71 0.78 -16.21
C ARG A 75 -14.98 -0.40 -17.14
N GLY A 76 -16.11 -1.09 -16.98
CA GLY A 76 -16.44 -2.32 -17.70
C GLY A 76 -15.55 -3.50 -17.33
N ALA A 77 -14.72 -3.34 -16.30
CA ALA A 77 -13.83 -4.36 -15.77
C ALA A 77 -13.79 -4.23 -14.25
N ARG A 78 -13.72 -5.37 -13.59
CA ARG A 78 -13.63 -5.46 -12.14
C ARG A 78 -12.27 -6.05 -11.79
N PRO A 79 -11.42 -5.34 -11.02
CA PRO A 79 -10.11 -5.85 -10.64
C PRO A 79 -10.28 -7.05 -9.70
N ASP A 80 -9.30 -7.96 -9.71
CA ASP A 80 -9.36 -9.23 -8.96
C ASP A 80 -9.61 -9.00 -7.46
N TRP A 81 -9.00 -7.97 -6.88
CA TRP A 81 -9.19 -7.60 -5.48
C TRP A 81 -10.64 -7.33 -5.11
N ALA A 82 -11.47 -6.90 -6.08
CA ALA A 82 -12.85 -6.53 -5.85
C ALA A 82 -13.79 -7.75 -5.82
N GLU A 83 -13.33 -8.98 -6.08
CA GLU A 83 -14.16 -10.20 -6.02
C GLU A 83 -14.83 -10.38 -4.64
N GLY A 84 -14.15 -9.98 -3.56
CA GLY A 84 -14.67 -10.07 -2.19
C GLY A 84 -15.74 -9.03 -1.82
N LEU A 85 -16.05 -8.06 -2.70
CA LEU A 85 -17.09 -7.06 -2.44
C LEU A 85 -18.48 -7.61 -2.82
N PRO A 86 -19.51 -7.41 -1.97
CA PRO A 86 -20.86 -7.89 -2.26
C PRO A 86 -21.43 -7.21 -3.51
N PRO A 87 -22.15 -7.96 -4.38
CA PRO A 87 -22.83 -7.34 -5.52
C PRO A 87 -23.93 -6.39 -5.04
N LEU A 88 -24.08 -5.25 -5.74
CA LEU A 88 -25.09 -4.23 -5.46
C LEU A 88 -26.07 -4.11 -6.62
N ASP A 89 -27.34 -3.83 -6.33
CA ASP A 89 -28.33 -3.38 -7.31
C ASP A 89 -28.06 -1.90 -7.63
N LEU A 90 -27.33 -1.66 -8.71
CA LEU A 90 -26.88 -0.31 -9.09
C LEU A 90 -28.05 0.65 -9.36
N ASP A 91 -29.19 0.16 -9.85
CA ASP A 91 -30.35 1.01 -10.11
C ASP A 91 -31.03 1.43 -8.80
N LEU A 92 -31.14 0.51 -7.84
CA LEU A 92 -31.61 0.84 -6.50
C LEU A 92 -30.66 1.80 -5.79
N GLU A 93 -29.37 1.54 -5.88
CA GLU A 93 -28.34 2.35 -5.23
C GLU A 93 -28.25 3.76 -5.83
N GLU A 94 -28.36 3.91 -7.15
CA GLU A 94 -28.43 5.21 -7.81
C GLU A 94 -29.66 6.01 -7.35
N ARG A 95 -30.84 5.37 -7.25
CA ARG A 95 -32.06 6.04 -6.73
C ARG A 95 -31.88 6.52 -5.29
N ARG A 96 -31.29 5.69 -4.43
CA ARG A 96 -30.99 6.04 -3.04
C ARG A 96 -29.99 7.19 -2.96
N HIS A 97 -28.98 7.17 -3.82
CA HIS A 97 -27.96 8.23 -3.91
C HIS A 97 -28.57 9.56 -4.33
N ALA A 98 -29.31 9.58 -5.43
CA ALA A 98 -29.96 10.78 -5.94
C ALA A 98 -30.95 11.39 -4.92
N ALA A 99 -31.66 10.55 -4.16
CA ALA A 99 -32.51 11.02 -3.06
C ALA A 99 -31.68 11.62 -1.91
N SER A 100 -30.54 11.01 -1.58
CA SER A 100 -29.61 11.50 -0.54
C SER A 100 -28.99 12.84 -0.92
N LEU A 101 -28.56 13.02 -2.17
CA LEU A 101 -27.97 14.27 -2.64
C LEU A 101 -28.94 15.45 -2.54
N ARG A 102 -30.24 15.20 -2.76
CA ARG A 102 -31.29 16.22 -2.70
C ARG A 102 -31.87 16.42 -1.30
N ARG A 103 -31.44 15.64 -0.31
CA ARG A 103 -31.96 15.74 1.05
C ARG A 103 -31.50 17.06 1.67
N PRO A 104 -32.44 17.92 2.13
CA PRO A 104 -32.08 19.12 2.88
C PRO A 104 -31.33 18.78 4.17
N VAL A 105 -30.33 19.59 4.50
CA VAL A 105 -29.53 19.47 5.73
C VAL A 105 -29.93 20.55 6.71
N SER A 106 -29.89 20.21 8.00
CA SER A 106 -30.09 21.17 9.08
C SER A 106 -28.75 21.53 9.71
N ASP A 107 -28.56 22.81 10.02
CA ASP A 107 -27.36 23.30 10.73
C ASP A 107 -27.22 22.73 12.15
N LEU A 108 -28.27 22.07 12.66
CA LEU A 108 -28.30 21.44 13.98
C LEU A 108 -28.18 19.91 13.90
N GLU A 109 -28.04 19.33 12.71
CA GLU A 109 -27.82 17.89 12.52
C GLU A 109 -26.45 17.50 13.10
N GLY A 110 -26.43 16.55 14.05
CA GLY A 110 -25.22 16.09 14.74
C GLY A 110 -24.70 17.01 15.86
N VAL A 111 -25.27 18.20 16.06
CA VAL A 111 -24.88 19.14 17.14
C VAL A 111 -25.42 18.69 18.50
N LEU A 112 -26.62 18.11 18.51
CA LEU A 112 -27.27 17.62 19.73
C LEU A 112 -27.10 16.10 19.86
N PRO A 113 -26.88 15.57 21.08
CA PRO A 113 -26.88 14.13 21.31
C PRO A 113 -28.28 13.56 20.99
N PRO A 114 -28.36 12.29 20.54
CA PRO A 114 -29.63 11.66 20.19
C PRO A 114 -30.59 11.64 21.39
N GLY A 115 -31.83 12.05 21.16
CA GLY A 115 -32.86 12.12 22.19
C GLY A 115 -34.08 12.95 21.77
N PRO A 116 -35.11 13.04 22.63
CA PRO A 116 -36.38 13.69 22.30
C PRO A 116 -36.21 15.16 21.88
N VAL A 117 -35.27 15.87 22.50
CA VAL A 117 -34.96 17.27 22.17
C VAL A 117 -34.35 17.39 20.77
N ALA A 118 -33.43 16.50 20.39
CA ALA A 118 -32.85 16.49 19.06
C ALA A 118 -33.90 16.23 17.97
N GLU A 119 -34.89 15.37 18.24
CA GLU A 119 -36.00 15.11 17.30
C GLU A 119 -36.93 16.31 17.12
N VAL A 120 -37.27 17.02 18.21
CA VAL A 120 -38.05 18.26 18.12
C VAL A 120 -37.26 19.34 17.38
N VAL A 121 -35.97 19.49 17.68
CA VAL A 121 -35.11 20.47 17.01
C VAL A 121 -34.97 20.17 15.52
N LYS A 122 -34.82 18.89 15.11
CA LYS A 122 -34.83 18.49 13.69
C LYS A 122 -36.10 18.90 12.95
N GLN A 123 -37.25 18.87 13.62
CA GLN A 123 -38.55 19.24 13.01
C GLN A 123 -38.76 20.75 12.89
N VAL A 124 -38.11 21.54 13.75
CA VAL A 124 -38.32 23.00 13.83
C VAL A 124 -37.18 23.79 13.18
N ALA A 125 -35.99 23.23 13.11
CA ALA A 125 -34.83 23.87 12.53
C ALA A 125 -35.01 24.07 11.01
N PRO A 126 -34.63 25.25 10.47
CA PRO A 126 -34.67 25.46 9.03
C PRO A 126 -33.73 24.46 8.35
N ALA A 127 -34.25 23.77 7.34
CA ALA A 127 -33.46 22.90 6.49
C ALA A 127 -33.10 23.65 5.20
N ARG A 128 -31.84 23.57 4.80
CA ARG A 128 -31.33 24.20 3.57
C ARG A 128 -30.74 23.15 2.64
N PRO A 129 -30.72 23.38 1.32
CA PRO A 129 -29.98 22.53 0.41
C PRO A 129 -28.50 22.51 0.81
N ASP A 130 -27.93 21.31 0.84
CA ASP A 130 -26.49 21.13 0.96
C ASP A 130 -25.85 21.55 -0.37
N ARG A 131 -25.00 22.58 -0.34
CA ARG A 131 -24.44 23.16 -1.58
C ARG A 131 -23.48 22.20 -2.28
N GLU A 132 -22.73 21.40 -1.52
CA GLU A 132 -21.78 20.44 -2.08
C GLU A 132 -22.54 19.29 -2.76
N ARG A 133 -23.56 18.73 -2.07
CA ARG A 133 -24.40 17.67 -2.65
C ARG A 133 -25.24 18.14 -3.83
N THR A 134 -25.70 19.40 -3.80
CA THR A 134 -26.43 20.01 -4.92
C THR A 134 -25.52 20.13 -6.15
N ALA A 135 -24.27 20.58 -5.98
CA ALA A 135 -23.31 20.65 -7.08
C ALA A 135 -23.08 19.26 -7.71
N LEU A 136 -22.95 18.21 -6.89
CA LEU A 136 -22.84 16.83 -7.39
C LEU A 136 -24.10 16.35 -8.11
N ALA A 137 -25.29 16.66 -7.58
CA ALA A 137 -26.57 16.30 -8.20
C ALA A 137 -26.76 16.96 -9.57
N ASP A 138 -26.23 18.18 -9.74
CA ASP A 138 -26.29 18.95 -10.98
C ASP A 138 -25.11 18.62 -11.93
N GLY A 139 -24.14 17.82 -11.47
CA GLY A 139 -22.93 17.47 -12.23
C GLY A 139 -21.91 18.61 -12.36
N ASP A 140 -22.02 19.65 -11.53
CA ASP A 140 -21.09 20.79 -11.52
C ASP A 140 -19.85 20.49 -10.67
N LEU A 141 -18.90 19.78 -11.28
CA LEU A 141 -17.63 19.43 -10.65
C LEU A 141 -16.80 20.65 -10.26
N GLY A 142 -16.88 21.75 -11.03
CA GLY A 142 -16.13 22.97 -10.74
C GLY A 142 -16.63 23.65 -9.46
N LEU A 143 -17.95 23.75 -9.31
CA LEU A 143 -18.56 24.24 -8.07
C LEU A 143 -18.28 23.30 -6.91
N TRP A 144 -18.41 21.98 -7.11
CA TRP A 144 -18.10 20.99 -6.06
C TRP A 144 -16.68 21.16 -5.53
N VAL A 145 -15.67 21.25 -6.40
CA VAL A 145 -14.27 21.47 -5.99
C VAL A 145 -14.09 22.78 -5.24
N SER A 146 -14.77 23.85 -5.65
CA SER A 146 -14.67 25.14 -4.95
C SER A 146 -15.28 25.13 -3.55
N LEU A 147 -16.19 24.19 -3.28
CA LEU A 147 -16.87 24.01 -1.98
C LEU A 147 -16.18 22.95 -1.12
N ALA A 148 -15.43 22.03 -1.73
CA ALA A 148 -14.76 20.94 -1.06
C ALA A 148 -13.75 21.46 -0.02
N GLY A 149 -13.79 20.85 1.17
CA GLY A 149 -12.81 21.08 2.22
C GLY A 149 -11.46 20.39 1.96
N PRO A 150 -10.52 20.42 2.92
CA PRO A 150 -9.21 19.76 2.80
C PRO A 150 -9.30 18.22 2.72
N HIS A 151 -10.46 17.65 3.04
CA HIS A 151 -10.75 16.22 2.95
C HIS A 151 -12.07 16.05 2.18
N PRO A 152 -12.05 16.16 0.84
CA PRO A 152 -13.25 16.12 -0.01
C PRO A 152 -14.04 14.82 0.15
N ASP A 153 -15.37 14.89 0.05
CA ASP A 153 -16.23 13.69 0.04
C ASP A 153 -16.20 12.99 -1.33
N VAL A 154 -15.07 12.35 -1.62
CA VAL A 154 -14.81 11.60 -2.86
C VAL A 154 -15.72 10.38 -3.00
N ALA A 155 -16.25 9.86 -1.90
CA ALA A 155 -17.19 8.75 -1.91
C ALA A 155 -18.53 9.17 -2.50
N THR A 156 -19.09 10.28 -2.03
CA THR A 156 -20.35 10.81 -2.57
C THR A 156 -20.21 11.20 -4.04
N LEU A 157 -19.07 11.77 -4.45
CA LEU A 157 -18.77 12.05 -5.86
C LEU A 157 -18.77 10.77 -6.71
N ALA A 158 -17.91 9.80 -6.38
CA ALA A 158 -17.75 8.57 -7.17
C ALA A 158 -18.98 7.65 -7.14
N ALA A 159 -19.82 7.76 -6.11
CA ALA A 159 -21.11 7.08 -6.02
C ALA A 159 -22.17 7.60 -7.01
N THR A 160 -21.90 8.69 -7.72
CA THR A 160 -22.81 9.28 -8.70
C THR A 160 -22.61 8.61 -10.07
N ARG A 161 -23.56 7.76 -10.50
CA ARG A 161 -23.40 6.95 -11.72
C ARG A 161 -23.15 7.76 -12.99
N ALA A 162 -23.76 8.95 -13.09
CA ALA A 162 -23.57 9.84 -14.24
C ALA A 162 -22.13 10.40 -14.36
N LEU A 163 -21.40 10.49 -13.25
CA LEU A 163 -20.04 11.05 -13.19
C LEU A 163 -18.97 9.96 -13.32
N ALA A 164 -19.27 8.72 -12.95
CA ALA A 164 -18.32 7.60 -12.98
C ALA A 164 -17.61 7.39 -14.34
N PRO A 165 -18.29 7.47 -15.51
CA PRO A 165 -17.61 7.35 -16.81
C PRO A 165 -16.55 8.42 -17.06
N ALA A 166 -16.80 9.66 -16.63
CA ALA A 166 -15.83 10.74 -16.77
C ALA A 166 -14.59 10.51 -15.89
N LEU A 167 -14.79 10.06 -14.65
CA LEU A 167 -13.71 9.72 -13.72
C LEU A 167 -12.85 8.58 -14.28
N VAL A 168 -13.48 7.52 -14.79
CA VAL A 168 -12.80 6.38 -15.43
C VAL A 168 -12.05 6.81 -16.70
N ALA A 169 -12.59 7.76 -17.46
CA ALA A 169 -11.90 8.33 -18.63
C ALA A 169 -10.73 9.26 -18.25
N GLY A 170 -10.43 9.40 -16.95
CA GLY A 170 -9.38 10.28 -16.45
C GLY A 170 -9.82 11.73 -16.37
N ALA A 171 -11.03 12.01 -15.88
CA ALA A 171 -11.29 13.32 -15.29
C ALA A 171 -10.47 13.44 -13.99
N ASP A 172 -9.89 14.60 -13.74
CA ASP A 172 -9.17 14.90 -12.50
C ASP A 172 -9.73 16.21 -11.91
N PRO A 173 -10.90 16.17 -11.27
CA PRO A 173 -11.54 17.37 -10.76
C PRO A 173 -10.67 18.07 -9.71
N LEU A 174 -9.87 17.31 -8.96
CA LEU A 174 -9.04 17.82 -7.86
C LEU A 174 -7.64 18.26 -8.30
N GLY A 175 -7.23 17.98 -9.54
CA GLY A 175 -5.90 18.31 -10.05
C GLY A 175 -4.78 17.55 -9.33
N LEU A 176 -5.02 16.30 -8.91
CA LEU A 176 -4.09 15.51 -8.10
C LEU A 176 -3.45 14.34 -8.84
N ARG A 177 -3.65 14.21 -10.15
CA ARG A 177 -3.10 13.09 -10.93
C ARG A 177 -1.59 12.95 -10.77
N ASP A 178 -0.85 14.05 -10.88
CA ASP A 178 0.62 14.01 -10.80
C ASP A 178 1.12 13.69 -9.38
N TRP A 179 0.28 13.90 -8.37
CA TRP A 179 0.56 13.57 -6.96
C TRP A 179 0.17 12.11 -6.60
N ALA A 180 -0.69 11.47 -7.39
CA ALA A 180 -1.19 10.12 -7.10
C ALA A 180 -0.08 9.06 -6.96
N PRO A 181 0.97 9.01 -7.81
CA PRO A 181 2.06 8.04 -7.66
C PRO A 181 2.84 8.22 -6.36
N GLU A 182 3.08 9.46 -5.94
CA GLU A 182 3.76 9.79 -4.69
C GLU A 182 2.92 9.33 -3.49
N CYS A 183 1.62 9.63 -3.49
CA CYS A 183 0.71 9.23 -2.43
C CYS A 183 0.62 7.69 -2.31
N ALA A 184 0.36 7.00 -3.42
CA ALA A 184 0.27 5.55 -3.43
C ALA A 184 1.58 4.90 -2.98
N GLY A 185 2.72 5.39 -3.48
CA GLY A 185 4.05 4.91 -3.10
C GLY A 185 4.33 5.06 -1.61
N ALA A 186 4.04 6.23 -1.03
CA ALA A 186 4.25 6.49 0.39
C ALA A 186 3.33 5.64 1.29
N LEU A 187 2.06 5.46 0.92
CA LEU A 187 1.13 4.62 1.68
C LEU A 187 1.47 3.12 1.58
N VAL A 188 1.89 2.66 0.40
CA VAL A 188 2.41 1.29 0.23
C VAL A 188 3.66 1.09 1.09
N ALA A 189 4.61 2.02 1.07
CA ALA A 189 5.80 1.95 1.92
C ALA A 189 5.43 1.88 3.42
N ALA A 190 4.49 2.71 3.87
CA ALA A 190 3.99 2.69 5.24
C ALA A 190 3.31 1.36 5.61
N LEU A 191 2.55 0.75 4.69
CA LEU A 191 1.96 -0.57 4.90
C LEU A 191 3.02 -1.66 5.05
N HIS A 192 4.08 -1.62 4.23
CA HIS A 192 5.20 -2.56 4.32
C HIS A 192 6.00 -2.39 5.62
N GLU A 193 6.16 -1.16 6.10
CA GLU A 193 6.82 -0.90 7.37
C GLU A 193 6.01 -1.43 8.56
N ARG A 194 4.69 -1.23 8.54
CA ARG A 194 3.81 -1.67 9.61
C ARG A 194 3.57 -3.18 9.62
N TYR A 195 3.35 -3.76 8.44
CA TYR A 195 3.08 -5.18 8.24
C TYR A 195 4.23 -5.78 7.42
N PRO A 196 5.40 -5.96 8.06
CA PRO A 196 6.52 -6.57 7.36
C PRO A 196 6.10 -7.97 6.87
N PRO A 197 6.51 -8.37 5.66
CA PRO A 197 6.22 -9.71 5.18
C PRO A 197 6.64 -10.76 6.21
N ASP A 198 5.78 -11.74 6.47
CA ASP A 198 6.26 -12.99 7.03
C ASP A 198 7.00 -13.73 5.91
N LEU A 199 8.31 -13.57 5.90
CA LEU A 199 9.20 -14.16 4.90
C LEU A 199 9.46 -15.65 5.17
N GLY A 200 8.71 -16.26 6.10
CA GLY A 200 8.68 -17.70 6.33
C GLY A 200 10.05 -18.30 6.63
N THR A 201 10.33 -19.44 6.04
CA THR A 201 11.62 -20.14 6.09
C THR A 201 12.60 -19.57 5.06
N TRP A 202 13.88 -19.95 5.13
CA TRP A 202 14.87 -19.55 4.11
C TRP A 202 14.51 -19.95 2.69
N PRO A 203 14.04 -21.18 2.41
CA PRO A 203 13.57 -21.56 1.09
C PRO A 203 12.45 -20.65 0.56
N GLU A 204 11.51 -20.26 1.42
CA GLU A 204 10.41 -19.37 1.05
C GLU A 204 10.90 -17.96 0.72
N LEU A 205 11.76 -17.37 1.56
CA LEU A 205 12.40 -16.08 1.29
C LEU A 205 13.19 -16.07 -0.04
N VAL A 206 14.00 -17.10 -0.29
CA VAL A 206 14.80 -17.19 -1.51
C VAL A 206 13.92 -17.38 -2.73
N ALA A 207 12.87 -18.22 -2.64
CA ALA A 207 11.91 -18.41 -3.70
C ALA A 207 11.16 -17.11 -4.03
N GLU A 208 10.77 -16.34 -3.01
CA GLU A 208 10.06 -15.08 -3.18
C GLU A 208 10.95 -14.02 -3.85
N ILE A 209 12.19 -13.83 -3.39
CA ILE A 209 13.15 -12.93 -4.04
C ILE A 209 13.35 -13.33 -5.50
N THR A 210 13.50 -14.63 -5.76
CA THR A 210 13.72 -15.16 -7.11
C THR A 210 12.51 -14.94 -8.02
N ARG A 211 11.29 -15.12 -7.49
CA ARG A 211 10.03 -14.86 -8.20
C ARG A 211 9.88 -13.38 -8.54
N LEU A 212 10.12 -12.50 -7.57
CA LEU A 212 10.07 -11.04 -7.75
C LEU A 212 11.10 -10.55 -8.78
N ARG A 213 12.24 -11.25 -8.92
CA ARG A 213 13.26 -11.00 -9.95
C ARG A 213 12.92 -11.56 -11.34
N GLY A 214 11.75 -12.18 -11.52
CA GLY A 214 11.35 -12.76 -12.81
C GLY A 214 11.79 -14.21 -13.03
N GLY A 215 12.11 -14.96 -11.97
CA GLY A 215 12.24 -16.42 -12.02
C GLY A 215 13.62 -16.97 -12.39
N ALA A 216 14.71 -16.31 -11.96
CA ALA A 216 16.07 -16.84 -12.14
C ALA A 216 16.25 -18.20 -11.45
N SER A 217 17.13 -19.09 -11.93
CA SER A 217 17.42 -20.33 -11.20
C SER A 217 18.27 -20.01 -9.96
N THR A 218 17.87 -20.55 -8.79
CA THR A 218 18.68 -20.46 -7.58
C THR A 218 19.93 -21.37 -7.67
N PRO A 219 21.10 -20.91 -7.20
CA PRO A 219 22.27 -21.77 -7.09
C PRO A 219 22.00 -22.96 -6.15
N PRO A 220 22.64 -24.13 -6.37
CA PRO A 220 22.47 -25.27 -5.50
C PRO A 220 22.94 -24.96 -4.06
N PRO A 221 22.38 -25.65 -3.05
CA PRO A 221 22.87 -25.61 -1.67
C PRO A 221 24.37 -25.87 -1.52
N ALA A 222 25.01 -25.15 -0.61
CA ALA A 222 26.36 -25.45 -0.16
C ALA A 222 26.36 -26.68 0.75
N SER A 223 27.38 -27.53 0.61
CA SER A 223 27.61 -28.64 1.55
C SER A 223 28.21 -28.15 2.87
N GLU A 224 28.01 -28.88 3.97
CA GLU A 224 28.67 -28.58 5.27
C GLU A 224 30.20 -28.54 5.16
N ALA A 225 30.78 -29.34 4.25
CA ALA A 225 32.22 -29.33 4.00
C ALA A 225 32.67 -28.01 3.34
N ALA A 226 31.89 -27.50 2.38
CA ALA A 226 32.16 -26.23 1.72
C ALA A 226 32.05 -25.05 2.68
N ILE A 227 31.00 -25.03 3.53
CA ILE A 227 30.80 -23.99 4.55
C ILE A 227 31.97 -23.97 5.53
N ARG A 228 32.34 -25.12 6.10
CA ARG A 228 33.49 -25.20 7.03
C ARG A 228 34.80 -24.80 6.35
N SER A 229 35.00 -25.17 5.09
CA SER A 229 36.18 -24.76 4.33
C SER A 229 36.22 -23.26 4.09
N ALA A 230 35.08 -22.60 3.92
CA ALA A 230 34.99 -21.15 3.82
C ALA A 230 35.33 -20.50 5.18
N GLU A 231 34.72 -20.94 6.28
CA GLU A 231 35.00 -20.41 7.63
C GLU A 231 36.49 -20.52 8.01
N LEU A 232 37.12 -21.65 7.72
CA LEU A 232 38.56 -21.83 7.93
C LEU A 232 39.41 -20.84 7.12
N ARG A 233 39.01 -20.56 5.87
CA ARG A 233 39.71 -19.62 4.98
C ARG A 233 39.47 -18.16 5.39
N LEU A 234 38.29 -17.85 5.93
CA LEU A 234 37.93 -16.52 6.44
C LEU A 234 38.54 -16.25 7.82
N GLY A 235 38.85 -17.30 8.59
CA GLY A 235 39.35 -17.18 9.97
C GLY A 235 38.27 -16.81 10.98
N VAL A 236 36.99 -16.89 10.60
CA VAL A 236 35.83 -16.57 11.44
C VAL A 236 34.70 -17.58 11.21
N GLU A 237 33.94 -17.89 12.25
CA GLU A 237 32.68 -18.64 12.11
C GLU A 237 31.61 -17.72 11.52
N LEU A 238 30.85 -18.23 10.56
CA LEU A 238 29.74 -17.47 9.98
C LEU A 238 28.53 -17.51 10.92
N PRO A 239 27.77 -16.40 11.04
CA PRO A 239 26.50 -16.38 11.74
C PRO A 239 25.58 -17.53 11.30
N ALA A 240 24.77 -18.02 12.24
CA ALA A 240 23.91 -19.17 12.02
C ALA A 240 22.93 -18.95 10.86
N ASP A 241 22.38 -17.74 10.73
CA ASP A 241 21.45 -17.36 9.67
C ASP A 241 22.13 -17.34 8.29
N HIS A 242 23.37 -16.86 8.19
CA HIS A 242 24.14 -16.90 6.95
C HIS A 242 24.52 -18.33 6.54
N ARG A 243 24.84 -19.21 7.50
CA ARG A 243 25.06 -20.65 7.20
C ARG A 243 23.80 -21.32 6.69
N GLU A 244 22.64 -20.99 7.26
CA GLU A 244 21.36 -21.52 6.82
C GLU A 244 20.97 -21.03 5.42
N PHE A 245 21.26 -19.77 5.09
CA PHE A 245 21.19 -19.27 3.72
C PHE A 245 22.05 -20.10 2.77
N LEU A 246 23.34 -20.31 3.07
CA LEU A 246 24.24 -21.09 2.21
C LEU A 246 23.78 -22.55 2.04
N ARG A 247 23.18 -23.15 3.07
CA ARG A 247 22.53 -24.48 2.99
C ARG A 247 21.26 -24.49 2.15
N THR A 248 20.67 -23.32 1.88
CA THR A 248 19.49 -23.17 1.04
C THR A 248 19.90 -22.87 -0.41
N CYS A 249 20.85 -21.96 -0.60
CA CYS A 249 21.46 -21.64 -1.89
C CYS A 249 22.88 -21.07 -1.68
N ASP A 250 23.86 -21.57 -2.45
CA ASP A 250 25.25 -21.13 -2.35
C ASP A 250 25.50 -19.80 -3.08
N GLY A 251 24.99 -18.71 -2.51
CA GLY A 251 24.97 -17.38 -3.11
C GLY A 251 23.70 -17.10 -3.91
N LEU A 252 23.63 -15.92 -4.54
CA LEU A 252 22.47 -15.48 -5.30
C LEU A 252 22.91 -14.52 -6.43
N PRO A 253 22.40 -14.66 -7.66
CA PRO A 253 22.70 -13.73 -8.74
C PRO A 253 22.32 -12.28 -8.40
N ALA A 254 22.97 -11.30 -9.06
CA ALA A 254 22.59 -9.90 -8.95
C ALA A 254 21.21 -9.65 -9.58
N ASP A 255 20.57 -8.56 -9.17
CA ASP A 255 19.44 -7.97 -9.88
C ASP A 255 19.71 -6.47 -10.19
N VAL A 256 18.69 -5.72 -10.61
CA VAL A 256 18.83 -4.31 -10.99
C VAL A 256 19.23 -3.41 -9.82
N VAL A 257 18.81 -3.77 -8.60
CA VAL A 257 18.94 -2.94 -7.39
C VAL A 257 19.80 -3.60 -6.30
N PHE A 258 20.18 -4.87 -6.45
CA PHE A 258 20.88 -5.63 -5.43
C PHE A 258 22.06 -6.43 -6.00
N PRO A 259 23.23 -6.41 -5.32
CA PRO A 259 24.44 -7.02 -5.82
C PRO A 259 24.35 -8.54 -5.88
N ARG A 260 25.31 -9.17 -6.57
CA ARG A 260 25.48 -10.62 -6.54
C ARG A 260 25.89 -11.02 -5.12
N LEU A 261 25.18 -11.95 -4.50
CA LEU A 261 25.58 -12.55 -3.23
C LEU A 261 26.59 -13.68 -3.47
N LEU A 262 27.68 -13.65 -2.71
CA LEU A 262 28.78 -14.59 -2.86
C LEU A 262 28.45 -15.93 -2.22
N GLY A 263 28.79 -17.01 -2.92
CA GLY A 263 28.80 -18.37 -2.37
C GLY A 263 30.08 -18.67 -1.60
N THR A 264 30.12 -19.83 -0.95
CA THR A 264 31.24 -20.33 -0.14
C THR A 264 32.60 -20.25 -0.82
N ALA A 265 32.66 -20.47 -2.14
CA ALA A 265 33.89 -20.37 -2.92
C ALA A 265 34.42 -18.93 -3.01
N ASP A 266 33.52 -17.95 -3.11
CA ASP A 266 33.85 -16.55 -3.41
C ASP A 266 33.95 -15.66 -2.16
N LEU A 267 33.41 -16.10 -1.02
CA LEU A 267 33.52 -15.36 0.24
C LEU A 267 34.99 -15.06 0.59
N ARG A 268 35.22 -13.82 1.04
CA ARG A 268 36.55 -13.33 1.42
C ARG A 268 36.48 -12.38 2.59
N ALA A 269 37.55 -12.33 3.37
CA ALA A 269 37.70 -11.40 4.48
C ALA A 269 38.63 -10.25 4.07
N GLU A 270 38.21 -9.02 4.35
CA GLU A 270 38.97 -7.80 4.08
C GLU A 270 38.91 -6.91 5.33
N HIS A 271 40.05 -6.45 5.83
CA HIS A 271 40.12 -5.50 6.94
C HIS A 271 39.29 -5.88 8.20
N GLY A 272 39.15 -7.18 8.48
CA GLY A 272 38.40 -7.68 9.63
C GLY A 272 36.88 -7.83 9.43
N VAL A 273 36.38 -7.62 8.21
CA VAL A 273 34.97 -7.89 7.83
C VAL A 273 34.92 -8.96 6.74
N VAL A 274 33.81 -9.70 6.68
CA VAL A 274 33.57 -10.66 5.59
C VAL A 274 32.75 -10.00 4.49
N VAL A 275 33.25 -10.02 3.26
CA VAL A 275 32.55 -9.48 2.09
C VAL A 275 31.52 -10.52 1.63
N LEU A 276 30.24 -10.12 1.60
CA LEU A 276 29.12 -11.00 1.26
C LEU A 276 28.62 -10.83 -0.17
N SER A 277 29.08 -9.79 -0.89
CA SER A 277 28.54 -9.44 -2.20
C SER A 277 29.59 -8.90 -3.16
N ASP A 278 29.22 -8.90 -4.45
CA ASP A 278 29.97 -8.33 -5.56
C ASP A 278 29.05 -7.42 -6.40
N PRO A 279 29.29 -6.10 -6.43
CA PRO A 279 30.39 -5.38 -5.77
C PRO A 279 30.31 -5.44 -4.23
N ALA A 280 31.43 -5.14 -3.54
CA ALA A 280 31.59 -5.29 -2.09
C ALA A 280 30.80 -4.25 -1.26
N VAL A 281 29.47 -4.27 -1.38
CA VAL A 281 28.55 -3.32 -0.71
C VAL A 281 27.87 -3.93 0.51
N LEU A 282 27.73 -5.26 0.60
CA LEU A 282 27.29 -5.97 1.80
C LEU A 282 28.48 -6.59 2.53
N LEU A 283 28.67 -6.17 3.77
CA LEU A 283 29.77 -6.55 4.64
C LEU A 283 29.24 -7.12 5.95
N LEU A 284 29.79 -8.23 6.41
CA LEU A 284 29.46 -8.84 7.69
C LEU A 284 30.51 -8.46 8.73
N SER A 285 30.06 -7.90 9.85
CA SER A 285 30.90 -7.56 11.01
C SER A 285 30.13 -7.79 12.31
N ALA A 286 30.72 -8.55 13.24
CA ALA A 286 30.14 -8.80 14.57
C ALA A 286 28.65 -9.22 14.55
N GLY A 287 28.27 -10.09 13.61
CA GLY A 287 26.89 -10.58 13.43
C GLY A 287 25.92 -9.60 12.75
N HIS A 288 26.35 -8.37 12.48
CA HIS A 288 25.58 -7.37 11.76
C HIS A 288 25.99 -7.32 10.30
N VAL A 289 25.04 -6.96 9.44
CA VAL A 289 25.31 -6.72 8.02
C VAL A 289 25.26 -5.23 7.75
N VAL A 290 26.36 -4.70 7.24
CA VAL A 290 26.50 -3.32 6.81
C VAL A 290 26.33 -3.28 5.30
N GLU A 291 25.33 -2.52 4.86
CA GLU A 291 25.07 -2.22 3.45
C GLU A 291 25.58 -0.81 3.15
N VAL A 292 26.47 -0.71 2.17
CA VAL A 292 27.12 0.54 1.77
C VAL A 292 26.62 0.92 0.37
N ASP A 293 25.65 1.82 0.32
CA ASP A 293 25.18 2.40 -0.92
C ASP A 293 25.91 3.75 -1.18
N PRO A 294 26.55 3.94 -2.34
CA PRO A 294 27.30 5.17 -2.63
C PRO A 294 26.41 6.42 -2.77
N VAL A 295 25.10 6.26 -2.99
CA VAL A 295 24.12 7.33 -3.18
C VAL A 295 23.29 7.53 -1.91
N LEU A 296 22.79 6.45 -1.32
CA LEU A 296 21.85 6.47 -0.19
C LEU A 296 22.55 6.41 1.17
N GLY A 297 23.84 6.14 1.21
CA GLY A 297 24.64 6.05 2.43
C GLY A 297 24.70 4.63 3.02
N THR A 298 24.96 4.55 4.32
CA THR A 298 25.21 3.27 4.99
C THR A 298 24.03 2.85 5.85
N THR A 299 23.58 1.61 5.67
CA THR A 299 22.53 0.97 6.46
C THR A 299 23.12 -0.20 7.25
N VAL A 300 22.73 -0.34 8.52
CA VAL A 300 23.12 -1.48 9.36
C VAL A 300 21.90 -2.34 9.64
N HIS A 301 22.01 -3.62 9.30
CA HIS A 301 21.00 -4.64 9.54
C HIS A 301 21.42 -5.52 10.72
N PRO A 302 20.48 -5.92 11.58
CA PRO A 302 20.77 -6.76 12.75
C PRO A 302 21.21 -8.18 12.40
N SER A 303 20.97 -8.63 11.17
CA SER A 303 21.37 -9.95 10.67
C SER A 303 21.39 -10.00 9.14
N PHE A 304 21.92 -11.08 8.56
CA PHE A 304 21.89 -11.30 7.12
C PHE A 304 20.47 -11.56 6.63
N ARG A 305 19.68 -12.31 7.42
CA ARG A 305 18.25 -12.50 7.15
C ARG A 305 17.49 -11.17 7.09
N ALA A 306 17.78 -10.24 8.00
CA ALA A 306 17.12 -8.93 8.01
C ALA A 306 17.47 -8.10 6.75
N ALA A 307 18.74 -8.13 6.32
CA ALA A 307 19.16 -7.47 5.08
C ALA A 307 18.41 -8.03 3.85
N LEU A 308 18.36 -9.37 3.72
CA LEU A 308 17.61 -10.01 2.63
C LEU A 308 16.10 -9.79 2.71
N GLY A 309 15.54 -9.74 3.92
CA GLY A 309 14.13 -9.44 4.09
C GLY A 309 13.76 -8.02 3.68
N ARG A 310 14.62 -7.05 3.99
CA ARG A 310 14.45 -5.68 3.48
C ARG A 310 14.54 -5.63 1.96
N HIS A 311 15.48 -6.37 1.36
CA HIS A 311 15.58 -6.46 -0.10
C HIS A 311 14.29 -7.02 -0.73
N ALA A 312 13.76 -8.12 -0.18
CA ALA A 312 12.48 -8.68 -0.64
C ALA A 312 11.33 -7.67 -0.55
N ALA A 313 11.25 -6.90 0.54
CA ALA A 313 10.25 -5.86 0.71
C ALA A 313 10.39 -4.75 -0.34
N LEU A 314 11.61 -4.29 -0.63
CA LEU A 314 11.87 -3.27 -1.66
C LEU A 314 11.49 -3.76 -3.07
N LEU A 315 11.82 -5.01 -3.40
CA LEU A 315 11.40 -5.60 -4.68
C LEU A 315 9.87 -5.65 -4.81
N ALA A 316 9.18 -6.06 -3.74
CA ALA A 316 7.72 -6.13 -3.71
C ALA A 316 7.04 -4.74 -3.73
N GLN A 317 7.74 -3.68 -3.33
CA GLN A 317 7.27 -2.31 -3.49
C GLN A 317 7.47 -1.79 -4.93
N ALA A 318 8.49 -2.28 -5.64
CA ALA A 318 8.78 -1.87 -7.01
C ALA A 318 7.94 -2.60 -8.08
N THR A 319 7.27 -3.69 -7.70
CA THR A 319 6.31 -4.42 -8.56
C THR A 319 4.88 -3.95 -8.34
#